data_AF-A0A7Y5A428-F1
#
_entry.id   AF-A0A7Y5A428-F1
#
_cell.length_a   1.000
_cell.length_b   1.000
_cell.length_c   1.000
_cell.angle_alpha   90.00
_cell.angle_beta   90.00
_cell.angle_gamma   90.00
#
_symmetry.space_group_name_H-M   'P 1'
#
loop_
_entity.id
_entity.type
_entity.pdbx_description
1 polymer ?
#
loop_
_entity_poly.entity_id
_entity_poly.type
_entity_poly.pdbx_seq_one_letter_code
_entity_poly.pdbx_strand_id
1 'polypeptide(L)'
;MDTTVSIGNKGKGVRSDCSITLGLTGSSGIILQIESKVKSLFGKQIEQLARQVLAFYNIENANLLIEDSGALPFVMAARIEAAIRRLMATDKEFLLPMLPQNNYQTARDKNRFSRLYLPGNTPPLMINAGIHQPDGIILDLEDAVAPDKKYEASFVVRNALRNLDFYGAERMVRINQVPRGLEDLDFIVPHNVNLILIPKCENASQIDQVNERIEVLKTKHGISGNIWLMPIIESALGVIKSYEIATAAANVVAMAIGLEDYTADLGTKRTNEGNESFFARSQVVNACRAVGIQPIDSVFSDVGDMEGLKNNVLRSKSLGFDGMGCIHPRQIKVIHDNFAPETDEIEKAKKIVNAFIDANERGLGVVSLGTKMIDPPVVKRAQRTIDVAIKTGKLNQNWREIENVR
;
A
#
# COMPACT_ATOMS: atom_id res chain seq x y z
N MET A 1 -10.26 12.58 -39.41
CA MET A 1 -9.73 13.56 -38.45
C MET A 1 -8.61 12.87 -37.70
N ASP A 2 -7.38 13.34 -37.83
CA ASP A 2 -6.22 12.79 -37.13
C ASP A 2 -6.43 12.98 -35.63
N THR A 3 -6.93 11.94 -34.97
CA THR A 3 -7.21 12.00 -33.53
C THR A 3 -5.87 12.00 -32.82
N THR A 4 -5.60 13.06 -32.07
CA THR A 4 -4.41 13.22 -31.25
C THR A 4 -4.79 13.10 -29.79
N VAL A 5 -3.99 12.36 -29.02
CA VAL A 5 -4.19 12.17 -27.58
C VAL A 5 -2.95 12.65 -26.83
N SER A 6 -3.18 13.36 -25.72
CA SER A 6 -2.13 13.79 -24.80
C SER A 6 -2.29 13.10 -23.44
N ILE A 7 -1.22 12.50 -22.93
CA ILE A 7 -1.15 11.73 -21.68
C ILE A 7 0.07 12.19 -20.88
N GLY A 8 -0.04 12.17 -19.55
CA GLY A 8 1.05 12.51 -18.63
C GLY A 8 1.08 13.97 -18.21
N ASN A 9 2.23 14.38 -17.67
CA ASN A 9 2.40 15.68 -17.02
C ASN A 9 3.57 16.46 -17.63
N LYS A 10 3.40 17.77 -17.77
CA LYS A 10 4.42 18.70 -18.25
C LYS A 10 4.32 20.05 -17.56
N GLY A 11 5.36 20.86 -17.71
CA GLY A 11 5.38 22.24 -17.22
C GLY A 11 6.40 22.48 -16.11
N LYS A 12 6.34 23.70 -15.56
CA LYS A 12 7.25 24.16 -14.50
C LYS A 12 6.95 23.40 -13.21
N GLY A 13 7.97 22.78 -12.63
CA GLY A 13 7.84 21.98 -11.40
C GLY A 13 7.70 20.47 -11.61
N VAL A 14 7.35 20.01 -12.82
CA VAL A 14 7.34 18.57 -13.14
C VAL A 14 8.77 18.03 -13.17
N ARG A 15 8.96 16.89 -12.49
CA ARG A 15 10.20 16.12 -12.35
C ARG A 15 9.88 14.65 -12.60
N SER A 16 10.88 13.88 -13.02
CA SER A 16 10.83 12.41 -13.17
C SER A 16 9.57 11.84 -13.84
N ASP A 17 8.96 12.62 -14.73
CA ASP A 17 7.74 12.32 -15.46
C ASP A 17 7.82 12.96 -16.85
N CYS A 18 6.91 12.57 -17.73
CA CYS A 18 6.84 13.07 -19.10
C CYS A 18 5.38 13.23 -19.56
N SER A 19 5.21 14.10 -20.56
CA SER A 19 3.98 14.20 -21.34
C SER A 19 4.21 13.62 -22.73
N ILE A 20 3.24 12.83 -23.19
CA ILE A 20 3.23 12.18 -24.49
C ILE A 20 2.07 12.75 -25.27
N THR A 21 2.33 13.26 -26.47
CA THR A 21 1.29 13.60 -27.45
C THR A 21 1.47 12.72 -28.67
N LEU A 22 0.47 11.90 -28.97
CA LEU A 22 0.50 10.91 -30.04
C LEU A 22 -0.68 11.11 -30.99
N GLY A 23 -0.42 11.09 -32.29
CA GLY A 23 -1.43 10.98 -33.34
C GLY A 23 -1.03 9.92 -34.37
N LEU A 24 -1.95 9.06 -34.75
CA LEU A 24 -1.73 8.05 -35.82
C LEU A 24 -1.92 8.72 -37.19
N THR A 25 -1.07 8.40 -38.15
CA THR A 25 -1.13 8.96 -39.52
C THR A 25 -1.25 7.86 -40.57
N GLY A 26 -1.63 8.22 -41.81
CA GLY A 26 -1.88 7.24 -42.87
C GLY A 26 -0.65 6.77 -43.67
N SER A 27 0.41 7.57 -43.80
CA SER A 27 1.49 7.27 -44.76
C SER A 27 2.81 8.05 -44.58
N SER A 28 3.06 8.65 -43.41
CA SER A 28 4.19 9.58 -43.21
C SER A 28 5.37 9.01 -42.42
N GLY A 29 5.37 7.71 -42.10
CA GLY A 29 6.34 7.10 -41.19
C GLY A 29 6.21 7.63 -39.75
N ILE A 30 7.18 7.27 -38.90
CA ILE A 30 7.25 7.77 -37.52
C ILE A 30 8.00 9.09 -37.47
N ILE A 31 7.29 10.18 -37.19
CA ILE A 31 7.86 11.49 -36.86
C ILE A 31 7.96 11.60 -35.34
N LEU A 32 9.19 11.61 -34.83
CA LEU A 32 9.47 11.65 -33.39
C LEU A 32 10.13 12.98 -33.01
N GLN A 33 9.47 13.74 -32.13
CA GLN A 33 10.00 14.97 -31.53
C GLN A 33 10.24 14.74 -30.04
N ILE A 34 11.48 15.02 -29.58
CA ILE A 34 11.87 14.86 -28.17
C ILE A 34 12.37 16.20 -27.62
N GLU A 35 11.64 16.69 -26.64
CA GLU A 35 11.95 17.85 -25.80
C GLU A 35 12.26 17.36 -24.39
N SER A 36 13.54 17.12 -24.09
CA SER A 36 13.96 16.53 -22.82
C SER A 36 14.93 17.43 -22.08
N LYS A 37 14.71 17.61 -20.76
CA LYS A 37 15.67 18.27 -19.86
C LYS A 37 16.99 17.50 -19.73
N VAL A 38 17.02 16.23 -20.10
CA VAL A 38 18.19 15.34 -20.02
C VAL A 38 18.65 14.83 -21.39
N LYS A 39 18.24 15.53 -22.46
CA LYS A 39 18.48 15.13 -23.87
C LYS A 39 19.94 14.86 -24.19
N SER A 40 20.86 15.66 -23.66
CA SER A 40 22.31 15.53 -23.91
C SER A 40 22.89 14.21 -23.40
N LEU A 41 22.29 13.62 -22.36
CA LEU A 41 22.75 12.38 -21.74
C LEU A 41 21.94 11.15 -22.20
N PHE A 42 20.61 11.30 -22.32
CA PHE A 42 19.70 10.15 -22.50
C PHE A 42 18.82 10.23 -23.75
N GLY A 43 19.01 11.21 -24.63
CA GLY A 43 18.14 11.42 -25.80
C GLY A 43 18.04 10.20 -26.74
N LYS A 44 19.15 9.48 -26.95
CA LYS A 44 19.18 8.28 -27.80
C LYS A 44 18.37 7.12 -27.18
N GLN A 45 18.48 6.94 -25.87
CA GLN A 45 17.77 5.89 -25.12
C GLN A 45 16.27 6.18 -25.07
N ILE A 46 15.88 7.45 -24.91
CA ILE A 46 14.49 7.90 -24.99
C ILE A 46 13.91 7.58 -26.37
N GLU A 47 14.61 7.94 -27.44
CA GLU A 47 14.20 7.62 -28.81
C GLU A 47 14.09 6.11 -29.04
N GLN A 48 15.09 5.34 -28.62
CA GLN A 48 15.09 3.90 -28.78
C GLN A 48 13.90 3.24 -28.08
N LEU A 49 13.62 3.62 -26.82
CA LEU A 49 12.49 3.12 -26.07
C LEU A 49 11.16 3.48 -26.77
N ALA A 50 10.98 4.72 -27.20
CA ALA A 50 9.78 5.15 -27.89
C ALA A 50 9.53 4.33 -29.17
N ARG A 51 10.59 4.12 -29.97
CA ARG A 51 10.51 3.28 -31.18
C ARG A 51 10.21 1.82 -30.86
N GLN A 52 10.78 1.27 -29.79
CA GLN A 52 10.48 -0.10 -29.34
C GLN A 52 9.02 -0.27 -28.95
N VAL A 53 8.44 0.69 -28.22
CA VAL A 53 7.02 0.66 -27.84
C VAL A 53 6.15 0.74 -29.09
N LEU A 54 6.39 1.70 -30.00
CA LEU A 54 5.61 1.83 -31.23
C LEU A 54 5.69 0.57 -32.11
N ALA A 55 6.89 0.01 -32.27
CA ALA A 55 7.11 -1.21 -33.04
C ALA A 55 6.38 -2.43 -32.45
N PHE A 56 6.35 -2.56 -31.12
CA PHE A 56 5.61 -3.64 -30.44
C PHE A 56 4.10 -3.61 -30.75
N TYR A 57 3.54 -2.42 -30.91
CA TYR A 57 2.15 -2.20 -31.32
C TYR A 57 1.94 -2.22 -32.85
N ASN A 58 2.97 -2.52 -33.64
CA ASN A 58 2.95 -2.47 -35.10
C ASN A 58 2.55 -1.09 -35.67
N ILE A 59 2.96 -0.01 -34.98
CA ILE A 59 2.69 1.36 -35.42
C ILE A 59 3.84 1.83 -36.31
N GLU A 60 3.58 1.94 -37.61
CA GLU A 60 4.55 2.39 -38.62
C GLU A 60 4.40 3.88 -38.98
N ASN A 61 3.23 4.46 -38.73
CA ASN A 61 2.87 5.83 -39.15
C ASN A 61 2.27 6.61 -37.98
N ALA A 62 3.04 7.52 -37.39
CA ALA A 62 2.61 8.31 -36.25
C ALA A 62 3.43 9.58 -36.06
N ASN A 63 2.79 10.60 -35.48
CA ASN A 63 3.45 11.77 -34.93
C ASN A 63 3.50 11.60 -33.40
N LEU A 64 4.72 11.50 -32.85
CA LEU A 64 4.95 11.34 -31.41
C LEU A 64 5.80 12.51 -30.89
N LEU A 65 5.23 13.31 -30.01
CA LEU A 65 5.93 14.32 -29.22
C LEU A 65 6.12 13.83 -27.79
N ILE A 66 7.36 13.86 -27.32
CA ILE A 66 7.75 13.53 -25.94
C ILE A 66 8.31 14.79 -25.28
N GLU A 67 7.59 15.29 -24.28
CA GLU A 67 8.03 16.39 -23.41
C GLU A 67 8.49 15.78 -22.07
N ASP A 68 9.79 15.58 -21.93
CA ASP A 68 10.42 14.83 -20.84
C ASP A 68 11.09 15.73 -19.79
N SER A 69 10.77 15.44 -18.52
CA SER A 69 11.37 16.08 -17.34
C SER A 69 12.22 15.12 -16.50
N GLY A 70 12.90 14.18 -17.16
CA GLY A 70 13.78 13.19 -16.52
C GLY A 70 13.04 11.90 -16.13
N ALA A 71 11.99 11.53 -16.87
CA ALA A 71 11.22 10.33 -16.66
C ALA A 71 12.09 9.07 -16.73
N LEU A 72 11.87 8.14 -15.80
CA LEU A 72 12.47 6.81 -15.88
C LEU A 72 11.79 5.97 -16.98
N PRO A 73 12.48 4.97 -17.55
CA PRO A 73 11.96 4.15 -18.65
C PRO A 73 10.56 3.58 -18.41
N PHE A 74 10.26 3.14 -17.18
CA PHE A 74 8.96 2.55 -16.84
C PHE A 74 7.81 3.56 -16.93
N VAL A 75 8.06 4.83 -16.59
CA VAL A 75 7.10 5.93 -16.71
C VAL A 75 6.86 6.21 -18.18
N MET A 76 7.94 6.39 -18.95
CA MET A 76 7.85 6.71 -20.37
C MET A 76 7.10 5.62 -21.15
N ALA A 77 7.43 4.35 -20.91
CA ALA A 77 6.71 3.22 -21.50
C ALA A 77 5.22 3.22 -21.13
N ALA A 78 4.88 3.48 -19.85
CA ALA A 78 3.49 3.56 -19.39
C ALA A 78 2.71 4.68 -20.09
N ARG A 79 3.29 5.88 -20.21
CA ARG A 79 2.64 7.04 -20.83
C ARG A 79 2.44 6.85 -22.34
N ILE A 80 3.42 6.27 -23.03
CA ILE A 80 3.31 5.96 -24.47
C ILE A 80 2.24 4.89 -24.68
N GLU A 81 2.26 3.78 -23.93
CA GLU A 81 1.24 2.73 -24.05
C GLU A 81 -0.17 3.24 -23.77
N ALA A 82 -0.35 4.05 -22.73
CA ALA A 82 -1.65 4.63 -22.41
C ALA A 82 -2.18 5.53 -23.55
N ALA A 83 -1.31 6.31 -24.20
CA ALA A 83 -1.67 7.12 -25.36
C ALA A 83 -2.03 6.24 -26.58
N ILE A 84 -1.28 5.17 -26.84
CA ILE A 84 -1.59 4.20 -27.90
C ILE A 84 -2.97 3.58 -27.68
N ARG A 85 -3.24 3.06 -26.47
CA ARG A 85 -4.50 2.38 -26.15
C ARG A 85 -5.73 3.32 -26.14
N ARG A 86 -5.52 4.64 -26.13
CA ARG A 86 -6.60 5.63 -26.36
C ARG A 86 -6.94 5.82 -27.83
N LEU A 87 -5.98 5.56 -28.73
CA LEU A 87 -6.13 5.72 -30.17
C LEU A 87 -6.50 4.42 -30.87
N MET A 88 -6.15 3.27 -30.28
CA MET A 88 -6.43 1.96 -30.86
C MET A 88 -6.82 0.93 -29.80
N ALA A 89 -7.76 0.05 -30.15
CA ALA A 89 -8.11 -1.11 -29.33
C ALA A 89 -7.02 -2.19 -29.46
N THR A 90 -6.51 -2.68 -28.34
CA THR A 90 -5.51 -3.74 -28.27
C THR A 90 -5.45 -4.32 -26.86
N ASP A 91 -5.18 -5.61 -26.76
CA ASP A 91 -4.92 -6.34 -25.52
C ASP A 91 -3.42 -6.48 -25.22
N LYS A 92 -2.54 -6.15 -26.18
CA LYS A 92 -1.07 -6.24 -26.04
C LYS A 92 -0.54 -5.31 -24.96
N GLU A 93 0.39 -5.79 -24.13
CA GLU A 93 1.03 -5.02 -23.06
C GLU A 93 2.53 -4.88 -23.30
N PHE A 94 3.03 -3.64 -23.38
CA PHE A 94 4.46 -3.42 -23.46
C PHE A 94 5.03 -3.40 -22.02
N LEU A 95 5.66 -4.51 -21.64
CA LEU A 95 6.19 -4.69 -20.29
C LEU A 95 7.71 -4.72 -20.32
N LEU A 96 8.33 -3.79 -19.59
CA LEU A 96 9.73 -3.92 -19.23
C LEU A 96 9.92 -5.16 -18.31
N PRO A 97 11.14 -5.75 -18.28
CA PRO A 97 11.46 -6.87 -17.41
C PRO A 97 11.11 -6.58 -15.95
N MET A 98 10.54 -7.57 -15.26
CA MET A 98 10.31 -7.50 -13.82
C MET A 98 11.65 -7.42 -13.10
N LEU A 99 11.81 -6.48 -12.16
CA LEU A 99 12.95 -6.47 -11.26
C LEU A 99 12.95 -7.72 -10.38
N PRO A 100 14.04 -8.50 -10.32
CA PRO A 100 14.12 -9.71 -9.50
C PRO A 100 13.78 -9.46 -8.01
N GLN A 101 14.11 -8.27 -7.50
CA GLN A 101 13.82 -7.81 -6.15
C GLN A 101 12.33 -7.78 -5.83
N ASN A 102 11.46 -7.73 -6.85
CA ASN A 102 10.02 -7.65 -6.67
C ASN A 102 9.31 -9.01 -6.69
N ASN A 103 10.04 -10.13 -6.71
CA ASN A 103 9.44 -11.47 -6.77
C ASN A 103 9.04 -12.07 -5.41
N TYR A 104 9.21 -11.36 -4.30
CA TYR A 104 8.82 -11.87 -2.98
C TYR A 104 7.30 -11.83 -2.73
N GLN A 105 6.83 -12.74 -1.90
CA GLN A 105 5.48 -12.77 -1.34
C GLN A 105 5.51 -12.23 0.10
N THR A 106 4.35 -11.80 0.61
CA THR A 106 4.21 -11.36 2.01
C THR A 106 3.35 -12.33 2.81
N ALA A 107 3.68 -12.49 4.09
CA ALA A 107 2.89 -13.30 5.02
C ALA A 107 1.63 -12.57 5.47
N ARG A 108 0.60 -13.34 5.86
CA ARG A 108 -0.66 -12.83 6.43
C ARG A 108 -0.41 -11.87 7.59
N ASP A 109 0.51 -12.23 8.48
CA ASP A 109 0.82 -11.54 9.73
C ASP A 109 2.07 -10.64 9.65
N LYS A 110 2.49 -10.25 8.44
CA LYS A 110 3.54 -9.23 8.24
C LYS A 110 3.18 -7.97 9.03
N ASN A 111 4.17 -7.34 9.67
CA ASN A 111 3.97 -6.06 10.35
C ASN A 111 3.56 -4.98 9.35
N ARG A 112 2.67 -4.08 9.79
CA ARG A 112 2.13 -2.98 8.98
C ARG A 112 2.06 -1.68 9.79
N PHE A 113 3.11 -1.38 10.56
CA PHE A 113 3.15 -0.20 11.43
C PHE A 113 2.97 1.08 10.61
N SER A 114 3.72 1.21 9.52
CA SER A 114 3.66 2.34 8.60
C SER A 114 3.27 1.90 7.19
N ARG A 115 2.28 2.56 6.59
CA ARG A 115 1.93 2.38 5.17
C ARG A 115 1.97 3.72 4.45
N LEU A 116 2.92 3.88 3.53
CA LEU A 116 3.16 5.15 2.85
C LEU A 116 2.24 5.28 1.62
N TYR A 117 1.33 6.25 1.64
CA TYR A 117 0.45 6.59 0.52
C TYR A 117 1.17 7.43 -0.52
N LEU A 118 1.12 7.01 -1.79
CA LEU A 118 1.74 7.67 -2.92
C LEU A 118 0.75 7.74 -4.09
N PRO A 119 0.46 8.94 -4.65
CA PRO A 119 -0.41 9.08 -5.81
C PRO A 119 0.12 8.27 -7.01
N GLY A 120 -0.69 7.38 -7.57
CA GLY A 120 -0.36 6.46 -8.65
C GLY A 120 -0.03 7.11 -10.00
N ASN A 121 -0.32 8.41 -10.15
CA ASN A 121 0.01 9.21 -11.33
C ASN A 121 1.20 10.16 -11.11
N THR A 122 1.87 10.10 -9.95
CA THR A 122 2.98 11.00 -9.58
C THR A 122 4.29 10.22 -9.35
N PRO A 123 4.99 9.81 -10.43
CA PRO A 123 6.21 8.99 -10.34
C PRO A 123 7.31 9.48 -9.39
N PRO A 124 7.61 10.80 -9.27
CA PRO A 124 8.67 11.29 -8.40
C PRO A 124 8.58 10.81 -6.95
N LEU A 125 7.37 10.60 -6.45
CA LEU A 125 7.12 10.18 -5.07
C LEU A 125 7.35 8.67 -4.87
N MET A 126 7.30 7.88 -5.95
CA MET A 126 7.43 6.42 -5.91
C MET A 126 8.89 5.97 -5.95
N ILE A 127 9.73 6.65 -6.74
CA ILE A 127 11.07 6.18 -7.13
C ILE A 127 11.95 5.85 -5.92
N ASN A 128 11.88 6.68 -4.87
CA ASN A 128 12.72 6.56 -3.68
C ASN A 128 11.94 6.11 -2.44
N ALA A 129 10.67 5.74 -2.57
CA ALA A 129 9.81 5.45 -1.44
C ALA A 129 10.34 4.29 -0.57
N GLY A 130 10.85 3.23 -1.20
CA GLY A 130 11.38 2.05 -0.49
C GLY A 130 12.64 2.31 0.32
N ILE A 131 13.46 3.31 -0.04
CA ILE A 131 14.68 3.67 0.70
C ILE A 131 14.35 4.08 2.14
N HIS A 132 13.16 4.60 2.38
CA HIS A 132 12.71 5.02 3.72
C HIS A 132 12.17 3.86 4.58
N GLN A 133 12.22 2.63 4.08
CA GLN A 133 11.86 1.39 4.80
C GLN A 133 10.46 1.41 5.46
N PRO A 134 9.38 1.88 4.80
CA PRO A 134 8.04 1.66 5.34
C PRO A 134 7.71 0.15 5.31
N ASP A 135 6.85 -0.32 6.19
CA ASP A 135 6.36 -1.72 6.12
C ASP A 135 5.59 -2.01 4.84
N GLY A 136 4.88 -1.01 4.31
CA GLY A 136 4.13 -1.08 3.05
C GLY A 136 4.15 0.24 2.28
N ILE A 137 4.10 0.12 0.96
CA ILE A 137 3.98 1.24 0.03
C ILE A 137 2.67 1.09 -0.73
N ILE A 138 1.79 2.08 -0.60
CA ILE A 138 0.50 2.13 -1.26
C ILE A 138 0.62 3.01 -2.50
N LEU A 139 0.53 2.37 -3.66
CA LEU A 139 0.33 3.07 -4.93
C LEU A 139 -1.17 3.32 -5.09
N ASP A 140 -1.57 4.58 -5.09
CA ASP A 140 -2.97 4.98 -5.00
C ASP A 140 -3.59 5.28 -6.38
N LEU A 141 -4.68 4.60 -6.73
CA LEU A 141 -5.45 4.84 -7.96
C LEU A 141 -6.74 5.65 -7.70
N GLU A 142 -7.00 6.02 -6.45
CA GLU A 142 -8.29 6.55 -6.02
C GLU A 142 -8.24 8.06 -5.71
N ASP A 143 -8.36 8.50 -4.45
CA ASP A 143 -8.58 9.92 -4.12
C ASP A 143 -7.37 10.82 -4.41
N ALA A 144 -6.14 10.30 -4.39
CA ALA A 144 -4.96 11.09 -4.74
C ALA A 144 -4.79 11.27 -6.26
N VAL A 145 -5.67 10.70 -7.08
CA VAL A 145 -5.61 10.76 -8.54
C VAL A 145 -6.85 11.45 -9.10
N ALA A 146 -6.63 12.57 -9.78
CA ALA A 146 -7.70 13.31 -10.45
C ALA A 146 -8.50 12.41 -11.43
N PRO A 147 -9.83 12.58 -11.58
CA PRO A 147 -10.67 11.68 -12.37
C PRO A 147 -10.21 11.41 -13.81
N ASP A 148 -9.68 12.43 -14.49
CA ASP A 148 -9.15 12.39 -15.86
C ASP A 148 -7.80 11.67 -15.95
N LYS A 149 -7.06 11.60 -14.83
CA LYS A 149 -5.74 10.98 -14.72
C LYS A 149 -5.77 9.52 -14.30
N LYS A 150 -6.92 9.03 -13.82
CA LYS A 150 -7.06 7.63 -13.35
C LYS A 150 -6.70 6.60 -14.43
N TYR A 151 -7.07 6.86 -15.68
CA TYR A 151 -6.74 5.95 -16.79
C TYR A 151 -5.22 5.77 -16.98
N GLU A 152 -4.46 6.85 -16.99
CA GLU A 152 -2.99 6.77 -17.17
C GLU A 152 -2.27 6.30 -15.89
N ALA A 153 -2.87 6.48 -14.72
CA ALA A 153 -2.34 6.04 -13.43
C ALA A 153 -2.20 4.51 -13.38
N SER A 154 -3.17 3.75 -13.89
CA SER A 154 -3.13 2.28 -13.85
C SER A 154 -1.92 1.71 -14.60
N PHE A 155 -1.51 2.32 -15.74
CA PHE A 155 -0.29 1.93 -16.46
C PHE A 155 0.99 2.27 -15.69
N VAL A 156 1.02 3.44 -15.04
CA VAL A 156 2.17 3.87 -14.23
C VAL A 156 2.33 2.96 -13.02
N VAL A 157 1.24 2.66 -12.30
CA VAL A 157 1.21 1.74 -11.15
C VAL A 157 1.63 0.33 -11.56
N ARG A 158 1.08 -0.21 -12.66
CA ARG A 158 1.48 -1.50 -13.25
C ARG A 158 3.00 -1.55 -13.47
N ASN A 159 3.54 -0.53 -14.12
CA ASN A 159 4.95 -0.50 -14.44
C ASN A 159 5.82 -0.26 -13.20
N ALA A 160 5.34 0.50 -12.21
CA ALA A 160 6.01 0.73 -10.93
C ALA A 160 6.14 -0.58 -10.12
N LEU A 161 5.08 -1.38 -10.01
CA LEU A 161 5.11 -2.71 -9.39
C LEU A 161 6.21 -3.60 -9.97
N ARG A 162 6.53 -3.43 -11.26
CA ARG A 162 7.54 -4.20 -11.97
C ARG A 162 8.95 -3.62 -11.90
N ASN A 163 9.09 -2.30 -11.89
CA ASN A 163 10.35 -1.62 -12.21
C ASN A 163 10.92 -0.75 -11.08
N LEU A 164 10.24 -0.64 -9.93
CA LEU A 164 10.77 0.03 -8.75
C LEU A 164 11.16 -0.99 -7.69
N ASP A 165 12.31 -0.81 -7.04
CA ASP A 165 12.67 -1.61 -5.88
C ASP A 165 11.90 -1.11 -4.66
N PHE A 166 11.12 -1.99 -4.05
CA PHE A 166 10.34 -1.71 -2.83
C PHE A 166 11.14 -2.00 -1.56
N TYR A 167 12.38 -2.47 -1.66
CA TYR A 167 13.28 -2.76 -0.54
C TYR A 167 12.64 -3.68 0.52
N GLY A 168 11.78 -4.62 0.09
CA GLY A 168 11.07 -5.55 0.96
C GLY A 168 9.79 -5.03 1.61
N ALA A 169 9.40 -3.77 1.36
CA ALA A 169 8.10 -3.22 1.76
C ALA A 169 6.96 -4.00 1.08
N GLU A 170 5.83 -4.20 1.73
CA GLU A 170 4.67 -4.82 1.08
C GLU A 170 4.18 -3.94 -0.07
N ARG A 171 4.08 -4.51 -1.27
CA ARG A 171 3.57 -3.81 -2.45
C ARG A 171 2.05 -3.74 -2.37
N MET A 172 1.55 -2.55 -2.05
CA MET A 172 0.13 -2.31 -1.88
C MET A 172 -0.43 -1.44 -3.00
N VAL A 173 -1.67 -1.68 -3.40
CA VAL A 173 -2.41 -0.79 -4.30
C VAL A 173 -3.76 -0.47 -3.70
N ARG A 174 -4.10 0.82 -3.62
CA ARG A 174 -5.48 1.24 -3.35
C ARG A 174 -6.19 1.39 -4.69
N ILE A 175 -7.11 0.47 -4.98
CA ILE A 175 -7.93 0.52 -6.19
C ILE A 175 -8.99 1.61 -6.08
N ASN A 176 -9.66 1.93 -7.17
CA ASN A 176 -10.88 2.73 -7.13
C ASN A 176 -12.01 2.02 -6.37
N GLN A 177 -13.01 2.80 -5.96
CA GLN A 177 -14.23 2.22 -5.39
C GLN A 177 -14.90 1.24 -6.36
N VAL A 178 -15.39 0.11 -5.84
CA VAL A 178 -16.18 -0.87 -6.60
C VAL A 178 -17.49 -0.22 -7.08
N PRO A 179 -17.90 -0.37 -8.37
CA PRO A 179 -17.42 -1.36 -9.33
C PRO A 179 -16.20 -0.96 -10.17
N ARG A 180 -15.85 0.33 -10.26
CA ARG A 180 -14.73 0.80 -11.10
C ARG A 180 -13.40 0.12 -10.73
N GLY A 181 -13.16 -0.08 -9.45
CA GLY A 181 -11.94 -0.74 -8.96
C GLY A 181 -11.71 -2.16 -9.49
N LEU A 182 -12.75 -2.84 -9.99
CA LEU A 182 -12.60 -4.17 -10.58
C LEU A 182 -11.78 -4.15 -11.88
N GLU A 183 -11.79 -3.03 -12.61
CA GLU A 183 -10.96 -2.82 -13.81
C GLU A 183 -9.50 -2.52 -13.45
N ASP A 184 -9.23 -1.93 -12.28
CA ASP A 184 -7.86 -1.70 -11.81
C ASP A 184 -7.13 -3.02 -11.56
N LEU A 185 -7.87 -4.09 -11.23
CA LEU A 185 -7.32 -5.42 -10.95
C LEU A 185 -6.58 -6.01 -12.16
N ASP A 186 -7.03 -5.73 -13.39
CA ASP A 186 -6.35 -6.15 -14.62
C ASP A 186 -4.93 -5.59 -14.72
N PHE A 187 -4.68 -4.41 -14.14
CA PHE A 187 -3.39 -3.73 -14.18
C PHE A 187 -2.45 -4.10 -13.04
N ILE A 188 -2.91 -4.83 -12.02
CA ILE A 188 -2.10 -5.06 -10.80
C ILE A 188 -1.96 -6.53 -10.42
N VAL A 189 -3.01 -7.35 -10.61
CA VAL A 189 -3.00 -8.78 -10.25
C VAL A 189 -1.93 -9.54 -11.03
N PRO A 190 -1.78 -9.37 -12.36
CA PRO A 190 -0.74 -10.06 -13.13
C PRO A 190 0.69 -9.60 -12.84
N HIS A 191 0.87 -8.58 -12.00
CA HIS A 191 2.14 -7.90 -11.81
C HIS A 191 2.61 -7.88 -10.36
N ASN A 192 2.25 -8.94 -9.62
CA ASN A 192 2.77 -9.28 -8.30
C ASN A 192 2.52 -8.24 -7.20
N VAL A 193 1.33 -7.62 -7.21
CA VAL A 193 0.80 -6.90 -6.04
C VAL A 193 0.66 -7.87 -4.85
N ASN A 194 1.02 -7.42 -3.64
CA ASN A 194 0.90 -8.26 -2.45
C ASN A 194 -0.44 -8.05 -1.73
N LEU A 195 -0.90 -6.80 -1.66
CA LEU A 195 -2.10 -6.42 -0.91
C LEU A 195 -2.89 -5.35 -1.63
N ILE A 196 -4.22 -5.52 -1.69
CA ILE A 196 -5.15 -4.59 -2.33
C ILE A 196 -5.99 -3.92 -1.25
N LEU A 197 -6.00 -2.59 -1.25
CA LEU A 197 -6.88 -1.80 -0.41
C LEU A 197 -8.17 -1.51 -1.17
N ILE A 198 -9.31 -1.80 -0.53
CA ILE A 198 -10.65 -1.61 -1.11
C ILE A 198 -11.27 -0.40 -0.42
N PRO A 199 -11.26 0.80 -1.03
CA PRO A 199 -11.81 2.00 -0.41
C PRO A 199 -13.34 1.93 -0.34
N LYS A 200 -13.92 2.71 0.57
CA LYS A 200 -15.36 2.97 0.70
C LYS A 200 -16.14 1.65 0.77
N CYS A 201 -15.61 0.71 1.56
CA CYS A 201 -16.17 -0.63 1.71
C CYS A 201 -17.28 -0.62 2.76
N GLU A 202 -18.47 -1.05 2.36
CA GLU A 202 -19.69 -0.98 3.16
C GLU A 202 -20.39 -2.32 3.33
N ASN A 203 -19.97 -3.38 2.63
CA ASN A 203 -20.57 -4.72 2.75
C ASN A 203 -19.62 -5.84 2.30
N ALA A 204 -19.92 -7.08 2.72
CA ALA A 204 -19.12 -8.25 2.33
C ALA A 204 -19.14 -8.54 0.81
N SER A 205 -20.25 -8.23 0.11
CA SER A 205 -20.36 -8.50 -1.33
C SER A 205 -19.31 -7.74 -2.17
N GLN A 206 -18.86 -6.56 -1.73
CA GLN A 206 -17.74 -5.87 -2.39
C GLN A 206 -16.42 -6.65 -2.28
N ILE A 207 -16.20 -7.36 -1.16
CA ILE A 207 -15.04 -8.25 -0.99
C ILE A 207 -15.16 -9.45 -1.93
N ASP A 208 -16.35 -10.04 -2.03
CA ASP A 208 -16.63 -11.19 -2.90
C ASP A 208 -16.37 -10.83 -4.38
N GLN A 209 -16.88 -9.69 -4.86
CA GLN A 209 -16.65 -9.20 -6.22
C GLN A 209 -15.17 -9.02 -6.55
N VAL A 210 -14.39 -8.49 -5.60
CA VAL A 210 -12.93 -8.33 -5.76
C VAL A 210 -12.25 -9.69 -5.84
N ASN A 211 -12.61 -10.64 -4.97
CA ASN A 211 -12.04 -11.99 -4.98
C ASN A 211 -12.40 -12.78 -6.25
N GLU A 212 -13.64 -12.72 -6.71
CA GLU A 212 -14.06 -13.34 -7.98
C GLU A 212 -13.22 -12.83 -9.15
N ARG A 213 -13.01 -11.51 -9.24
CA ARG A 213 -12.17 -10.91 -10.28
C ARG A 213 -10.70 -11.34 -10.14
N ILE A 214 -10.17 -11.40 -8.92
CA ILE A 214 -8.80 -11.89 -8.65
C ILE A 214 -8.65 -13.34 -9.12
N GLU A 215 -9.60 -14.24 -8.82
CA GLU A 215 -9.50 -15.65 -9.20
C GLU A 215 -9.60 -15.87 -10.71
N VAL A 216 -10.43 -15.08 -11.42
CA VAL A 216 -10.46 -15.06 -12.89
C VAL A 216 -9.08 -14.68 -13.45
N LEU A 217 -8.47 -13.61 -12.92
CA LEU A 217 -7.15 -13.14 -13.38
C LEU A 217 -6.03 -14.12 -13.02
N LYS A 218 -6.05 -14.70 -11.82
CA LYS A 218 -5.08 -15.72 -11.41
C LYS A 218 -5.15 -16.94 -12.30
N THR A 219 -6.35 -17.41 -12.64
CA THR A 219 -6.56 -18.52 -13.58
C THR A 219 -6.04 -18.17 -14.97
N LYS A 220 -6.40 -16.99 -15.50
CA LYS A 220 -5.98 -16.51 -16.82
C LYS A 220 -4.46 -16.41 -16.97
N HIS A 221 -3.77 -15.98 -15.91
CA HIS A 221 -2.34 -15.69 -15.93
C HIS A 221 -1.48 -16.75 -15.22
N GLY A 222 -2.06 -17.85 -14.74
CA GLY A 222 -1.32 -18.95 -14.08
C GLY A 222 -0.67 -18.55 -12.76
N ILE A 223 -1.32 -17.71 -11.95
CA ILE A 223 -0.77 -17.16 -10.70
C ILE A 223 -1.19 -18.01 -9.51
N SER A 224 -0.22 -18.53 -8.76
CA SER A 224 -0.45 -19.35 -7.55
C SER A 224 -0.27 -18.61 -6.22
N GLY A 225 0.20 -17.36 -6.24
CA GLY A 225 0.43 -16.55 -5.05
C GLY A 225 -0.86 -16.06 -4.37
N ASN A 226 -0.76 -15.77 -3.08
CA ASN A 226 -1.84 -15.10 -2.33
C ASN A 226 -1.83 -13.61 -2.61
N ILE A 227 -3.03 -13.04 -2.74
CA ILE A 227 -3.24 -11.59 -2.76
C ILE A 227 -4.10 -11.26 -1.55
N TRP A 228 -3.54 -10.45 -0.66
CA TRP A 228 -4.22 -10.04 0.57
C TRP A 228 -5.15 -8.86 0.33
N LEU A 229 -6.19 -8.77 1.13
CA LEU A 229 -7.15 -7.67 1.08
C LEU A 229 -7.12 -6.85 2.37
N MET A 230 -7.34 -5.56 2.19
CA MET A 230 -7.51 -4.60 3.28
C MET A 230 -8.63 -3.61 2.95
N PRO A 231 -9.89 -3.92 3.31
CA PRO A 231 -10.97 -2.94 3.21
C PRO A 231 -10.67 -1.70 4.05
N ILE A 232 -11.04 -0.54 3.51
CA ILE A 232 -11.01 0.74 4.20
C ILE A 232 -12.45 1.08 4.60
N ILE A 233 -12.64 1.23 5.91
CA ILE A 233 -13.89 1.63 6.53
C ILE A 233 -13.89 3.15 6.69
N GLU A 234 -14.76 3.81 5.95
CA GLU A 234 -14.74 5.27 5.83
C GLU A 234 -16.15 5.89 5.70
N SER A 235 -17.18 5.13 6.08
CA SER A 235 -18.57 5.60 6.21
C SER A 235 -19.22 5.03 7.48
N ALA A 236 -20.31 5.65 7.94
CA ALA A 236 -21.09 5.16 9.07
C ALA A 236 -21.61 3.74 8.83
N LEU A 237 -22.06 3.43 7.61
CA LEU A 237 -22.51 2.09 7.25
C LEU A 237 -21.37 1.07 7.32
N GLY A 238 -20.20 1.41 6.77
CA GLY A 238 -19.01 0.57 6.86
C GLY A 238 -18.60 0.28 8.31
N VAL A 239 -18.71 1.27 9.20
CA VAL A 239 -18.43 1.09 10.65
C VAL A 239 -19.38 0.07 11.26
N ILE A 240 -20.69 0.20 11.03
CA ILE A 240 -21.70 -0.73 11.55
C ILE A 240 -21.47 -2.15 11.02
N LYS A 241 -21.07 -2.29 9.74
CA LYS A 241 -20.85 -3.58 9.08
C LYS A 241 -19.41 -4.10 9.14
N SER A 242 -18.52 -3.44 9.88
CA SER A 242 -17.10 -3.79 9.93
C SER A 242 -16.82 -5.27 10.27
N TYR A 243 -17.60 -5.91 11.16
CA TYR A 243 -17.43 -7.34 11.44
C TYR A 243 -17.82 -8.25 10.25
N GLU A 244 -18.92 -7.93 9.56
CA GLU A 244 -19.35 -8.63 8.34
C GLU A 244 -18.26 -8.52 7.26
N ILE A 245 -17.74 -7.32 7.04
CA ILE A 245 -16.67 -7.07 6.06
C ILE A 245 -15.38 -7.80 6.46
N ALA A 246 -15.02 -7.80 7.74
CA ALA A 246 -13.82 -8.47 8.26
C ALA A 246 -13.87 -10.00 8.13
N THR A 247 -15.06 -10.59 8.16
CA THR A 247 -15.29 -12.05 8.05
C THR A 247 -15.50 -12.52 6.61
N ALA A 248 -15.65 -11.60 5.66
CA ALA A 248 -16.07 -11.92 4.29
C ALA A 248 -15.17 -12.92 3.56
N ALA A 249 -13.84 -12.87 3.77
CA ALA A 249 -12.92 -13.79 3.11
C ALA A 249 -11.63 -14.05 3.91
N ALA A 250 -11.04 -15.24 3.72
CA ALA A 250 -9.83 -15.66 4.44
C ALA A 250 -8.57 -14.85 4.09
N ASN A 251 -8.55 -14.21 2.91
CA ASN A 251 -7.47 -13.34 2.48
C ASN A 251 -7.65 -11.87 2.93
N VAL A 252 -8.70 -11.53 3.67
CA VAL A 252 -8.75 -10.28 4.44
C VAL A 252 -7.81 -10.43 5.62
N VAL A 253 -6.72 -9.64 5.63
CA VAL A 253 -5.64 -9.76 6.64
C VAL A 253 -5.51 -8.53 7.52
N ALA A 254 -6.13 -7.43 7.10
CA ALA A 254 -6.15 -6.17 7.81
C ALA A 254 -7.41 -5.38 7.41
N MET A 255 -7.77 -4.38 8.20
CA MET A 255 -8.82 -3.42 7.87
C MET A 255 -8.35 -2.05 8.33
N ALA A 256 -8.48 -1.06 7.45
CA ALA A 256 -8.12 0.32 7.75
C ALA A 256 -9.36 1.14 8.08
N ILE A 257 -9.20 2.20 8.86
CA ILE A 257 -10.21 3.26 9.00
C ILE A 257 -9.73 4.53 8.28
N GLY A 258 -10.62 5.15 7.49
CA GLY A 258 -10.39 6.43 6.81
C GLY A 258 -11.19 7.54 7.49
N LEU A 259 -10.54 8.41 8.27
CA LEU A 259 -11.26 9.37 9.11
C LEU A 259 -11.75 10.62 8.36
N GLU A 260 -11.09 11.05 7.29
CA GLU A 260 -11.53 12.24 6.54
C GLU A 260 -12.91 11.99 5.90
N ASP A 261 -13.03 10.96 5.07
CA ASP A 261 -14.30 10.55 4.46
C ASP A 261 -15.35 10.15 5.51
N TYR A 262 -14.96 9.45 6.59
CA TYR A 262 -15.89 9.09 7.66
C TYR A 262 -16.50 10.32 8.33
N THR A 263 -15.68 11.34 8.65
CA THR A 263 -16.22 12.56 9.27
C THR A 263 -17.07 13.37 8.31
N ALA A 264 -16.75 13.34 7.00
CA ALA A 264 -17.60 13.93 5.97
C ALA A 264 -18.96 13.23 5.87
N ASP A 265 -18.99 11.90 5.90
CA ASP A 265 -20.21 11.08 5.89
C ASP A 265 -21.09 11.33 7.13
N LEU A 266 -20.46 11.47 8.31
CA LEU A 266 -21.16 11.86 9.53
C LEU A 266 -21.65 13.31 9.55
N GLY A 267 -21.14 14.19 8.68
CA GLY A 267 -21.42 15.62 8.71
C GLY A 267 -20.74 16.36 9.87
N THR A 268 -19.58 15.88 10.33
CA THR A 268 -18.78 16.50 11.40
C THR A 268 -17.37 16.85 10.92
N LYS A 269 -16.57 17.47 11.79
CA LYS A 269 -15.17 17.79 11.52
C LYS A 269 -14.26 16.89 12.33
N ARG A 270 -13.19 16.40 11.72
CA ARG A 270 -12.11 15.72 12.42
C ARG A 270 -11.46 16.65 13.45
N THR A 271 -11.23 16.13 14.65
CA THR A 271 -10.59 16.89 15.74
C THR A 271 -9.33 16.20 16.24
N ASN A 272 -8.44 16.95 16.90
CA ASN A 272 -7.26 16.38 17.55
C ASN A 272 -7.61 15.53 18.78
N GLU A 273 -8.79 15.73 19.37
CA GLU A 273 -9.30 14.91 20.49
C GLU A 273 -9.78 13.55 19.99
N GLY A 274 -10.36 13.48 18.79
CA GLY A 274 -10.82 12.25 18.17
C GLY A 274 -12.08 11.66 18.80
N ASN A 275 -12.82 12.45 19.59
CA ASN A 275 -14.09 12.03 20.21
C ASN A 275 -15.13 11.64 19.14
N GLU A 276 -15.15 12.36 18.03
CA GLU A 276 -16.05 12.11 16.89
C GLU A 276 -15.80 10.76 16.20
N SER A 277 -14.58 10.22 16.32
CA SER A 277 -14.16 8.97 15.70
C SER A 277 -13.96 7.83 16.70
N PHE A 278 -14.14 8.07 18.00
CA PHE A 278 -13.86 7.09 19.05
C PHE A 278 -14.67 5.81 18.90
N PHE A 279 -15.97 5.92 18.64
CA PHE A 279 -16.84 4.76 18.40
C PHE A 279 -16.38 3.97 17.16
N ALA A 280 -16.19 4.64 16.03
CA ALA A 280 -15.78 3.99 14.79
C ALA A 280 -14.44 3.27 14.90
N ARG A 281 -13.45 3.93 15.50
CA ARG A 281 -12.13 3.33 15.76
C ARG A 281 -12.24 2.11 16.66
N SER A 282 -13.00 2.20 17.75
CA SER A 282 -13.21 1.09 18.69
C SER A 282 -13.96 -0.08 18.03
N GLN A 283 -14.96 0.20 17.20
CA GLN A 283 -15.74 -0.80 16.48
C GLN A 283 -14.86 -1.55 15.47
N VAL A 284 -14.07 -0.83 14.67
CA VAL A 284 -13.12 -1.43 13.71
C VAL A 284 -12.08 -2.30 14.42
N VAL A 285 -11.52 -1.83 15.55
CA VAL A 285 -10.60 -2.66 16.34
C VAL A 285 -11.27 -3.95 16.79
N ASN A 286 -12.46 -3.89 17.40
CA ASN A 286 -13.17 -5.08 17.87
C ASN A 286 -13.49 -6.05 16.73
N ALA A 287 -13.98 -5.55 15.60
CA ALA A 287 -14.23 -6.35 14.40
C ALA A 287 -12.96 -7.10 13.95
N CYS A 288 -11.83 -6.41 13.88
CA CYS A 288 -10.55 -7.01 13.49
C CYS A 288 -10.07 -8.06 14.48
N ARG A 289 -10.13 -7.75 15.79
CA ARG A 289 -9.67 -8.66 16.84
C ARG A 289 -10.53 -9.91 16.93
N ALA A 290 -11.84 -9.81 16.66
CA ALA A 290 -12.76 -10.93 16.67
C ALA A 290 -12.41 -12.01 15.63
N VAL A 291 -11.75 -11.63 14.53
CA VAL A 291 -11.36 -12.54 13.43
C VAL A 291 -9.85 -12.72 13.27
N GLY A 292 -9.05 -12.13 14.18
CA GLY A 292 -7.60 -12.23 14.17
C GLY A 292 -6.92 -11.57 12.96
N ILE A 293 -7.42 -10.41 12.51
CA ILE A 293 -6.78 -9.56 11.49
C ILE A 293 -6.24 -8.26 12.12
N GLN A 294 -5.43 -7.51 11.39
CA GLN A 294 -4.81 -6.28 11.88
C GLN A 294 -5.74 -5.06 11.71
N PRO A 295 -6.15 -4.38 12.79
CA PRO A 295 -6.78 -3.07 12.68
C PRO A 295 -5.71 -2.01 12.41
N ILE A 296 -5.92 -1.18 11.39
CA ILE A 296 -4.98 -0.12 11.00
C ILE A 296 -5.66 1.25 11.04
N ASP A 297 -4.99 2.20 11.69
CA ASP A 297 -5.53 3.55 11.87
C ASP A 297 -5.35 4.43 10.62
N SER A 298 -6.06 5.56 10.62
CA SER A 298 -6.07 6.56 9.57
C SER A 298 -4.74 7.33 9.48
N VAL A 299 -4.56 8.06 8.39
CA VAL A 299 -3.42 8.95 8.18
C VAL A 299 -3.42 10.12 9.17
N PHE A 300 -2.21 10.58 9.52
CA PHE A 300 -2.01 11.88 10.18
C PHE A 300 -1.64 12.93 9.13
N SER A 301 -2.50 13.94 8.97
CA SER A 301 -2.44 14.89 7.85
C SER A 301 -1.40 16.00 8.04
N ASP A 302 -1.11 16.41 9.28
CA ASP A 302 -0.10 17.44 9.54
C ASP A 302 1.32 16.85 9.45
N VAL A 303 1.98 17.07 8.32
CA VAL A 303 3.36 16.60 8.09
C VAL A 303 4.39 17.39 8.90
N GLY A 304 4.04 18.59 9.37
CA GLY A 304 4.91 19.45 10.18
C GLY A 304 4.96 19.04 11.65
N ASP A 305 3.85 18.52 12.19
CA ASP A 305 3.70 18.22 13.62
C ASP A 305 4.07 16.77 13.99
N MET A 306 5.36 16.52 14.22
CA MET A 306 5.85 15.18 14.61
C MET A 306 5.52 14.81 16.07
N GLU A 307 5.35 15.78 16.96
CA GLU A 307 4.93 15.53 18.34
C GLU A 307 3.43 15.17 18.39
N GLY A 308 2.60 15.88 17.62
CA GLY A 308 1.20 15.51 17.41
C GLY A 308 1.07 14.10 16.81
N LEU A 309 1.89 13.77 15.80
CA LEU A 309 1.95 12.41 15.26
C LEU A 309 2.29 11.38 16.34
N LYS A 310 3.33 11.62 17.15
CA LYS A 310 3.72 10.72 18.24
C LYS A 310 2.55 10.48 19.20
N ASN A 311 1.89 11.55 19.66
CA ASN A 311 0.73 11.44 20.54
C ASN A 311 -0.43 10.67 19.89
N ASN A 312 -0.66 10.87 18.59
CA ASN A 312 -1.67 10.13 17.84
C ASN A 312 -1.32 8.64 17.73
N VAL A 313 -0.04 8.29 17.48
CA VAL A 313 0.42 6.90 17.46
C VAL A 313 0.17 6.22 18.80
N LEU A 314 0.56 6.87 19.91
CA LEU A 314 0.34 6.32 21.26
C LEU A 314 -1.14 6.10 21.58
N ARG A 315 -2.02 7.02 21.16
CA ARG A 315 -3.47 6.86 21.29
C ARG A 315 -4.00 5.71 20.42
N SER A 316 -3.47 5.57 19.20
CA SER A 316 -3.86 4.48 18.29
C SER A 316 -3.43 3.12 18.86
N LYS A 317 -2.19 3.01 19.34
CA LYS A 317 -1.65 1.82 20.03
C LYS A 317 -2.50 1.47 21.25
N SER A 318 -2.92 2.46 22.06
CA SER A 318 -3.72 2.21 23.27
C SER A 318 -5.15 1.74 22.98
N LEU A 319 -5.75 2.17 21.87
CA LEU A 319 -7.03 1.63 21.38
C LEU A 319 -6.89 0.20 20.83
N GLY A 320 -5.67 -0.24 20.54
CA GLY A 320 -5.37 -1.57 20.02
C GLY A 320 -5.21 -1.62 18.50
N PHE A 321 -4.84 -0.53 17.84
CA PHE A 321 -4.38 -0.56 16.44
C PHE A 321 -2.98 -1.16 16.32
N ASP A 322 -2.70 -1.80 15.18
CA ASP A 322 -1.39 -2.41 14.86
C ASP A 322 -0.52 -1.53 13.97
N GLY A 323 -1.04 -0.40 13.50
CA GLY A 323 -0.30 0.52 12.65
C GLY A 323 -1.18 1.66 12.18
N MET A 324 -0.66 2.48 11.27
CA MET A 324 -1.41 3.55 10.64
C MET A 324 -0.90 3.90 9.23
N GLY A 325 -1.70 4.67 8.50
CA GLY A 325 -1.25 5.29 7.26
C GLY A 325 -0.30 6.46 7.50
N CYS A 326 0.62 6.70 6.58
CA CYS A 326 1.42 7.93 6.52
C CYS A 326 1.47 8.48 5.09
N ILE A 327 1.65 9.79 4.97
CA ILE A 327 1.64 10.53 3.70
C ILE A 327 2.99 11.20 3.42
N HIS A 328 3.96 11.06 4.33
CA HIS A 328 5.29 11.61 4.17
C HIS A 328 6.36 10.73 4.82
N PRO A 329 7.54 10.51 4.19
CA PRO A 329 8.58 9.64 4.72
C PRO A 329 9.07 9.97 6.14
N ARG A 330 9.09 11.25 6.52
CA ARG A 330 9.46 11.68 7.90
C ARG A 330 8.58 11.07 9.00
N GLN A 331 7.34 10.66 8.67
CA GLN A 331 6.43 10.08 9.64
C GLN A 331 6.80 8.62 9.98
N ILE A 332 7.50 7.92 9.09
CA ILE A 332 7.78 6.47 9.21
C ILE A 332 8.52 6.16 10.50
N LYS A 333 9.62 6.88 10.78
CA LYS A 333 10.42 6.64 11.99
C LYS A 333 9.61 6.85 13.26
N VAL A 334 8.84 7.94 13.34
CA VAL A 334 7.99 8.25 14.51
C VAL A 334 6.95 7.15 14.71
N ILE A 335 6.32 6.67 13.63
CA ILE A 335 5.35 5.58 13.69
C ILE A 335 6.01 4.29 14.19
N HIS A 336 7.14 3.90 13.60
CA HIS A 336 7.85 2.67 13.98
C HIS A 336 8.30 2.67 15.43
N ASP A 337 8.93 3.76 15.88
CA ASP A 337 9.47 3.88 17.24
C ASP A 337 8.37 3.74 18.30
N ASN A 338 7.17 4.27 18.03
CA ASN A 338 6.08 4.35 19.01
C ASN A 338 5.05 3.20 18.91
N PHE A 339 4.95 2.48 17.78
CA PHE A 339 4.22 1.21 17.72
C PHE A 339 5.03 0.04 18.27
N ALA A 340 6.36 0.07 18.12
CA ALA A 340 7.24 -0.92 18.73
C ALA A 340 7.13 -0.89 20.27
N PRO A 341 7.34 -2.02 20.94
CA PRO A 341 7.35 -2.04 22.40
C PRO A 341 8.59 -1.33 22.95
N GLU A 342 8.42 -0.67 24.09
CA GLU A 342 9.51 -0.04 24.85
C GLU A 342 10.29 -1.08 25.67
N THR A 343 11.51 -0.75 26.09
CA THR A 343 12.40 -1.68 26.80
C THR A 343 11.77 -2.20 28.10
N ASP A 344 11.09 -1.34 28.85
CA ASP A 344 10.37 -1.70 30.07
C ASP A 344 9.13 -2.57 29.78
N GLU A 345 8.40 -2.31 28.69
CA GLU A 345 7.33 -3.19 28.21
C GLU A 345 7.86 -4.61 27.92
N ILE A 346 9.02 -4.69 27.25
CA ILE A 346 9.68 -5.96 26.92
C ILE A 346 10.12 -6.70 28.19
N GLU A 347 10.86 -6.03 29.08
CA GLU A 347 11.36 -6.65 30.31
C GLU A 347 10.23 -7.14 31.23
N LYS A 348 9.14 -6.39 31.30
CA LYS A 348 7.94 -6.81 32.02
C LYS A 348 7.29 -8.03 31.36
N ALA A 349 7.19 -8.04 30.03
CA ALA A 349 6.63 -9.16 29.29
C ALA A 349 7.45 -10.44 29.48
N LYS A 350 8.78 -10.35 29.44
CA LYS A 350 9.68 -11.48 29.71
C LYS A 350 9.43 -12.10 31.09
N LYS A 351 9.36 -11.27 32.14
CA LYS A 351 9.09 -11.73 33.52
C LYS A 351 7.75 -12.46 33.63
N ILE A 352 6.72 -11.94 32.96
CA ILE A 352 5.39 -12.56 32.94
C ILE A 352 5.43 -13.92 32.24
N VAL A 353 6.07 -13.99 31.06
CA VAL A 353 6.18 -15.24 30.28
C VAL A 353 6.99 -16.29 31.03
N ASN A 354 8.15 -15.94 31.59
CA ASN A 354 8.97 -16.88 32.36
C ASN A 354 8.24 -17.37 33.61
N ALA A 355 7.61 -16.47 34.38
CA ALA A 355 6.86 -16.87 35.58
C ALA A 355 5.71 -17.85 35.25
N PHE A 356 5.02 -17.66 34.13
CA PHE A 356 3.96 -18.59 33.70
C PHE A 356 4.50 -19.95 33.27
N ILE A 357 5.65 -20.00 32.60
CA ILE A 357 6.27 -21.26 32.19
C ILE A 357 6.74 -22.04 33.41
N ASP A 358 7.44 -21.40 34.35
CA ASP A 358 7.86 -22.01 35.61
C ASP A 358 6.67 -22.53 36.43
N ALA A 359 5.55 -21.80 36.40
CA ALA A 359 4.32 -22.21 37.08
C ALA A 359 3.68 -23.44 36.41
N ASN A 360 3.60 -23.46 35.08
CA ASN A 360 3.08 -24.61 34.34
C ASN A 360 3.94 -25.87 34.54
N GLU A 361 5.27 -25.74 34.58
CA GLU A 361 6.18 -26.86 34.90
C GLU A 361 5.94 -27.43 36.30
N ARG A 362 5.45 -26.60 37.23
CA ARG A 362 5.06 -26.99 38.59
C ARG A 362 3.58 -27.40 38.71
N GLY A 363 2.83 -27.43 37.61
CA GLY A 363 1.41 -27.77 37.59
C GLY A 363 0.47 -26.69 38.17
N LEU A 364 0.92 -25.43 38.23
CA LEU A 364 0.15 -24.30 38.74
C LEU A 364 -0.46 -23.50 37.57
N GLY A 365 -1.78 -23.35 37.54
CA GLY A 365 -2.48 -22.60 36.48
C GLY A 365 -2.45 -21.07 36.65
N VAL A 366 -2.03 -20.57 37.81
CA VAL A 366 -1.96 -19.15 38.17
C VAL A 366 -0.75 -18.91 39.06
N VAL A 367 -0.02 -17.81 38.84
CA VAL A 367 1.15 -17.43 39.65
C VAL A 367 1.12 -15.96 40.03
N SER A 368 1.60 -15.62 41.22
CA SER A 368 1.75 -14.23 41.65
C SER A 368 3.15 -13.72 41.30
N LEU A 369 3.23 -12.58 40.60
CA LEU A 369 4.46 -11.84 40.39
C LEU A 369 4.35 -10.49 41.10
N GLY A 370 4.97 -10.38 42.28
CA GLY A 370 4.75 -9.26 43.18
C GLY A 370 3.31 -9.26 43.73
N THR A 371 2.59 -8.15 43.57
CA THR A 371 1.19 -7.99 44.00
C THR A 371 0.16 -8.36 42.93
N LYS A 372 0.60 -8.78 41.73
CA LYS A 372 -0.28 -9.03 40.59
C LYS A 372 -0.37 -10.52 40.27
N MET A 373 -1.59 -10.97 39.99
CA MET A 373 -1.90 -12.30 39.51
C MET A 373 -1.56 -12.40 38.02
N ILE A 374 -0.87 -13.47 37.63
CA ILE A 374 -0.60 -13.83 36.23
C ILE A 374 -1.55 -14.96 35.86
N ASP A 375 -2.48 -14.64 34.97
CA ASP A 375 -3.45 -15.55 34.37
C ASP A 375 -3.21 -15.66 32.84
N PRO A 376 -3.86 -16.62 32.14
CA PRO A 376 -3.63 -16.80 30.70
C PRO A 376 -3.87 -15.54 29.84
N PRO A 377 -4.86 -14.67 30.10
CA PRO A 377 -5.00 -13.38 29.41
C PRO A 377 -3.81 -12.43 29.58
N VAL A 378 -3.26 -12.31 30.79
CA VAL A 378 -2.06 -11.48 31.06
C VAL A 378 -0.84 -12.03 30.30
N VAL A 379 -0.68 -13.35 30.27
CA VAL A 379 0.40 -14.01 29.52
C VAL A 379 0.25 -13.82 28.02
N LYS A 380 -0.97 -13.97 27.47
CA LYS A 380 -1.24 -13.75 26.04
C LYS A 380 -0.84 -12.33 25.61
N ARG A 381 -1.11 -11.33 26.45
CA ARG A 381 -0.69 -9.94 26.20
C ARG A 381 0.83 -9.79 26.23
N ALA A 382 1.49 -10.39 27.22
CA ALA A 382 2.95 -10.37 27.32
C ALA A 382 3.61 -11.07 26.12
N GLN A 383 3.10 -12.24 25.71
CA GLN A 383 3.61 -12.96 24.54
C GLN A 383 3.51 -12.11 23.27
N ARG A 384 2.39 -11.41 23.06
CA ARG A 384 2.24 -10.48 21.95
C ARG A 384 3.32 -9.38 21.96
N THR A 385 3.62 -8.81 23.13
CA THR A 385 4.70 -7.82 23.27
C THR A 385 6.06 -8.41 22.87
N ILE A 386 6.36 -9.64 23.29
CA ILE A 386 7.58 -10.38 22.92
C ILE A 386 7.63 -10.62 21.41
N ASP A 387 6.55 -11.11 20.80
CA ASP A 387 6.49 -11.40 19.37
C ASP A 387 6.76 -10.14 18.53
N VAL A 388 6.15 -9.01 18.93
CA VAL A 388 6.40 -7.73 18.26
C VAL A 388 7.84 -7.25 18.47
N ALA A 389 8.40 -7.40 19.67
CA ALA A 389 9.79 -7.05 19.95
C ALA A 389 10.78 -7.86 19.09
N ILE A 390 10.51 -9.16 18.88
CA ILE A 390 11.29 -10.02 17.99
C ILE A 390 11.16 -9.56 16.54
N LYS A 391 9.93 -9.36 16.04
CA LYS A 391 9.68 -8.92 14.66
C LYS A 391 10.31 -7.55 14.33
N THR A 392 10.48 -6.70 15.35
CA THR A 392 11.10 -5.36 15.23
C THR A 392 12.60 -5.36 15.53
N GLY A 393 13.20 -6.52 15.80
CA GLY A 393 14.62 -6.63 16.13
C GLY A 393 15.03 -6.06 17.49
N LYS A 394 14.07 -5.63 18.32
CA LYS A 394 14.33 -5.17 19.70
C LYS A 394 14.59 -6.30 20.67
N LEU A 395 14.26 -7.54 20.30
CA LEU A 395 14.50 -8.73 21.09
C LEU A 395 14.98 -9.87 20.19
N ASN A 396 15.97 -10.65 20.65
CA ASN A 396 16.43 -11.83 19.91
C ASN A 396 15.37 -12.94 19.98
N GLN A 397 15.20 -13.72 18.91
CA GLN A 397 14.29 -14.86 18.90
C GLN A 397 14.62 -15.88 20.01
N ASN A 398 15.90 -16.04 20.35
CA ASN A 398 16.40 -16.95 21.38
C ASN A 398 16.61 -16.26 22.73
N TRP A 399 15.88 -15.17 23.02
CA TRP A 399 16.08 -14.38 24.24
C TRP A 399 16.02 -15.19 25.55
N ARG A 400 15.20 -16.23 25.60
CA ARG A 400 15.10 -17.12 26.78
C ARG A 400 16.35 -17.98 26.98
N GLU A 401 16.93 -18.49 25.90
CA GLU A 401 18.16 -19.30 25.96
C GLU A 401 19.35 -18.44 26.40
N ILE A 402 19.43 -17.21 25.90
CA ILE A 402 20.49 -16.25 26.24
C ILE A 402 20.43 -15.87 27.73
N GLU A 403 19.22 -15.73 28.30
CA GLU A 403 19.05 -15.42 29.72
C GLU A 403 19.37 -16.61 30.64
N ASN A 404 19.15 -17.85 30.21
CA ASN A 404 19.45 -19.05 31.00
C ASN A 404 20.95 -19.40 31.07
N VAL A 405 21.80 -18.74 30.26
CA VAL A 405 23.26 -18.94 30.22
C VAL A 405 24.00 -17.92 31.10
N ARG A 406 23.30 -16.90 31.61
CA ARG A 406 23.83 -15.90 32.55
C ARG A 406 23.38 -16.19 33.97
#